data_AF-A0A1W2ADW8-F1
#
_entry.id   AF-A0A1W2ADW8-F1
#
_cell.length_a   1.000
_cell.length_b   1.000
_cell.length_c   1.000
_cell.angle_alpha   90.00
_cell.angle_beta   90.00
_cell.angle_gamma   90.00
#
_symmetry.space_group_name_H-M   'P 1'
#
loop_
_entity.id
_entity.type
_entity.pdbx_description
1 polymer ?
#
loop_
_entity_poly.entity_id
_entity_poly.type
_entity_poly.pdbx_seq_one_letter_code
_entity_poly.pdbx_strand_id
1 'polypeptide(L)'
;MSISQHAAPTTAKVERPKPTVTLTPGLRLRTEVGVALHDLSQAGDVRTVLDNLRGALAYTAAIGETAMVAKACEDVRLAISRLDAGLVTSACSSLTEALRALSPHQEATPVLARML
;
A
#
# COMPACT_ATOMS: atom_id res chain seq x y z
N MET A 1 -67.52 5.03 23.46
CA MET A 1 -67.06 5.92 22.37
C MET A 1 -65.70 6.45 22.79
N SER A 2 -64.61 5.88 22.24
CA SER A 2 -63.73 6.50 21.22
C SER A 2 -62.89 7.65 21.83
N ILE A 3 -61.57 7.78 21.67
CA ILE A 3 -60.70 7.53 20.52
C ILE A 3 -59.28 7.20 21.02
N SER A 4 -58.70 6.10 20.53
CA SER A 4 -57.27 5.79 20.68
C SER A 4 -56.44 6.69 19.76
N GLN A 5 -55.49 7.43 20.33
CA GLN A 5 -54.52 8.20 19.55
C GLN A 5 -53.42 7.25 19.07
N HIS A 6 -53.44 6.91 17.77
CA HIS A 6 -52.35 6.22 17.08
C HIS A 6 -51.26 7.24 16.74
N ALA A 7 -50.15 7.21 17.47
CA ALA A 7 -48.93 7.90 17.07
C ALA A 7 -48.23 7.08 15.98
N ALA A 8 -48.00 7.70 14.82
CA ALA A 8 -47.27 7.09 13.71
C ALA A 8 -45.78 6.93 14.04
N PRO A 9 -45.13 5.80 13.71
CA PRO A 9 -43.70 5.66 13.89
C PRO A 9 -42.96 6.47 12.82
N THR A 10 -42.20 7.49 13.25
CA THR A 10 -41.17 8.16 12.45
C THR A 10 -40.15 7.11 12.01
N THR A 11 -40.09 6.85 10.71
CA THR A 11 -39.07 6.00 10.10
C THR A 11 -37.72 6.72 10.16
N ALA A 12 -36.93 6.42 11.18
CA ALA A 12 -35.52 6.79 11.22
C ALA A 12 -34.82 6.17 10.00
N LYS A 13 -34.44 7.01 9.04
CA LYS A 13 -33.70 6.61 7.84
C LYS A 13 -32.34 6.08 8.29
N VAL A 14 -32.16 4.77 8.29
CA VAL A 14 -30.87 4.12 8.57
C VAL A 14 -29.88 4.59 7.51
N GLU A 15 -29.05 5.56 7.86
CA GLU A 15 -28.00 6.07 7.00
C GLU A 15 -26.96 4.95 6.84
N ARG A 16 -26.94 4.32 5.66
CA ARG A 16 -26.00 3.25 5.36
C ARG A 16 -24.58 3.86 5.40
N PRO A 17 -23.62 3.31 6.16
CA PRO A 17 -22.28 3.86 6.22
C PRO A 17 -21.69 3.93 4.82
N LYS A 18 -21.28 5.13 4.43
CA LYS A 18 -20.65 5.38 3.14
C LYS A 18 -19.28 4.70 3.15
N PRO A 19 -18.92 3.89 2.15
CA PRO A 19 -17.60 3.28 2.08
C PRO A 19 -16.55 4.38 1.97
N THR A 20 -15.69 4.50 2.98
CA THR A 20 -14.48 5.32 2.92
C THR A 20 -13.42 4.54 2.15
N VAL A 21 -13.05 5.02 0.96
CA VAL A 21 -11.90 4.49 0.23
C VAL A 21 -10.67 5.23 0.75
N THR A 22 -9.93 4.58 1.66
CA THR A 22 -8.61 5.07 2.08
C THR A 22 -7.62 4.76 0.97
N LEU A 23 -7.09 5.79 0.32
CA LEU A 23 -5.96 5.63 -0.59
C LEU A 23 -4.71 5.35 0.27
N THR A 24 -4.07 4.21 0.06
CA THR A 24 -2.79 3.88 0.73
C THR A 24 -1.65 4.35 -0.16
N PRO A 25 -0.94 5.44 0.21
CA PRO A 25 0.18 5.94 -0.59
C PRO A 25 1.24 4.87 -0.79
N GLY A 26 1.82 4.81 -1.99
CA GLY A 26 2.86 3.84 -2.32
C GLY A 26 2.36 2.42 -2.52
N LEU A 27 1.05 2.16 -2.55
CA LEU A 27 0.52 0.81 -2.76
C LEU A 27 1.07 0.16 -4.03
N ARG A 28 1.13 0.91 -5.14
CA ARG A 28 1.70 0.38 -6.39
C ARG A 28 3.19 0.11 -6.27
N LEU A 29 3.96 1.04 -5.69
CA LEU A 29 5.40 0.85 -5.47
C LEU A 29 5.66 -0.40 -4.61
N ARG A 30 4.85 -0.62 -3.58
CA ARG A 30 4.92 -1.81 -2.72
C ARG A 30 4.70 -3.11 -3.49
N THR A 31 3.68 -3.14 -4.35
CA THR A 31 3.39 -4.30 -5.19
C THR A 31 4.58 -4.62 -6.10
N GLU A 32 5.11 -3.61 -6.81
CA GLU A 32 6.22 -3.80 -7.75
C GLU A 32 7.52 -4.21 -7.04
N VAL A 33 7.79 -3.69 -5.85
CA VAL A 33 8.92 -4.13 -5.01
C VAL A 33 8.75 -5.60 -4.60
N GLY A 34 7.53 -6.02 -4.24
CA GLY A 34 7.23 -7.41 -3.91
C GLY A 34 7.41 -8.36 -5.10
N VAL A 35 6.95 -7.97 -6.28
CA VAL A 35 7.16 -8.72 -7.53
C VAL A 35 8.66 -8.80 -7.85
N ALA A 36 9.39 -7.69 -7.77
CA ALA A 36 10.83 -7.67 -8.01
C ALA A 36 11.60 -8.64 -7.08
N LEU A 37 11.27 -8.68 -5.79
CA LEU A 37 11.88 -9.64 -4.86
C LEU A 37 11.56 -11.09 -5.23
N HIS A 38 10.31 -11.37 -5.62
CA HIS A 38 9.91 -12.70 -6.06
C HIS A 38 10.67 -13.10 -7.33
N ASP A 39 10.70 -12.26 -8.35
CA ASP A 39 11.37 -12.54 -9.63
C ASP A 39 12.87 -12.75 -9.44
N LEU A 40 13.55 -11.89 -8.67
CA LEU A 40 14.97 -12.07 -8.35
C LEU A 40 15.24 -13.37 -7.60
N SER A 41 14.32 -13.83 -6.74
CA SER A 41 14.45 -15.13 -6.06
C SER A 41 14.33 -16.32 -7.01
N GLN A 42 13.61 -16.16 -8.12
CA GLN A 42 13.40 -17.19 -9.15
C GLN A 42 14.42 -17.09 -10.30
N ALA A 43 15.49 -16.29 -10.13
CA ALA A 43 16.46 -16.00 -11.18
C ALA A 43 15.82 -15.42 -12.46
N GLY A 44 14.78 -14.60 -12.29
CA GLY A 44 14.10 -13.86 -13.35
C GLY A 44 15.01 -12.85 -14.05
N ASP A 45 14.56 -12.35 -15.20
CA ASP A 45 15.32 -11.40 -16.00
C ASP A 45 15.49 -10.05 -15.27
N VAL A 46 16.74 -9.72 -14.94
CA VAL A 46 17.13 -8.50 -14.24
C VAL A 46 16.72 -7.24 -15.02
N ARG A 47 16.71 -7.29 -16.36
CA ARG A 47 16.31 -6.11 -17.17
C ARG A 47 14.83 -5.79 -16.99
N THR A 48 13.98 -6.81 -17.06
CA THR A 48 12.55 -6.68 -16.79
C THR A 48 12.29 -6.15 -15.38
N VAL A 49 13.01 -6.66 -14.37
CA VAL A 49 12.91 -6.16 -12.98
C VAL A 49 13.28 -4.66 -12.90
N LEU A 50 14.38 -4.26 -13.54
CA LEU A 50 14.81 -2.86 -13.58
C LEU A 50 13.76 -1.94 -14.20
N ASP A 51 13.20 -2.34 -15.34
CA ASP A 51 12.20 -1.53 -16.07
C ASP A 51 10.91 -1.37 -15.26
N ASN A 52 10.46 -2.44 -14.61
CA ASN A 52 9.29 -2.38 -13.72
C ASN A 52 9.52 -1.46 -12.52
N LEU A 53 10.68 -1.56 -11.86
CA LEU A 53 11.02 -0.68 -10.73
C LEU A 53 11.12 0.80 -11.15
N ARG A 54 11.73 1.08 -12.31
CA ARG A 54 11.79 2.43 -12.88
C ARG A 54 10.40 2.97 -13.22
N GLY A 55 9.56 2.14 -13.82
CA GLY A 55 8.15 2.46 -14.11
C GLY A 55 7.34 2.76 -12.83
N ALA A 56 7.55 1.98 -11.77
CA ALA A 56 6.91 2.20 -10.47
C ALA A 56 7.30 3.54 -9.85
N LEU A 57 8.59 3.90 -9.89
CA LEU A 57 9.08 5.21 -9.43
C LEU A 57 8.49 6.35 -10.26
N ALA A 58 8.47 6.22 -11.58
CA ALA A 58 7.89 7.22 -12.48
C ALA A 58 6.40 7.42 -12.22
N TYR A 59 5.65 6.33 -12.03
CA TYR A 59 4.24 6.39 -11.67
C TYR A 59 4.02 7.10 -10.32
N THR A 60 4.79 6.72 -9.30
CA THR A 60 4.73 7.32 -7.95
C THR A 60 4.98 8.84 -8.01
N ALA A 61 5.93 9.28 -8.84
CA ALA A 61 6.19 10.69 -9.10
C ALA A 61 5.03 11.37 -9.83
N ALA A 62 4.48 10.74 -10.86
CA ALA A 62 3.39 11.30 -11.66
C ALA A 62 2.11 11.56 -10.85
N ILE A 63 1.82 10.72 -9.85
CA ILE A 63 0.65 10.90 -8.96
C ILE A 63 0.95 11.75 -7.71
N GLY A 64 2.19 12.24 -7.56
CA GLY A 64 2.56 13.14 -6.47
C GLY A 64 2.79 12.47 -5.10
N GLU A 65 2.94 11.15 -5.04
CA GLU A 65 3.11 10.42 -3.77
C GLU A 65 4.57 10.40 -3.27
N THR A 66 5.53 10.86 -4.06
CA THR A 66 6.97 10.76 -3.76
C THR A 66 7.37 11.31 -2.40
N ALA A 67 6.76 12.40 -1.93
CA ALA A 67 7.04 12.97 -0.61
C ALA A 67 6.55 12.06 0.53
N MET A 68 5.45 11.34 0.32
CA MET A 68 4.86 10.45 1.33
C MET A 68 5.64 9.14 1.48
N VAL A 69 6.34 8.71 0.42
CA VAL A 69 7.11 7.46 0.38
C VAL A 69 8.60 7.69 0.06
N ALA A 70 9.13 8.85 0.44
CA ALA A 70 10.47 9.30 0.05
C ALA A 70 11.56 8.27 0.38
N LYS A 71 11.55 7.73 1.61
CA LYS A 71 12.51 6.72 2.05
C LYS A 71 12.46 5.45 1.19
N ALA A 72 11.25 4.97 0.89
CA ALA A 72 11.08 3.81 0.03
C ALA A 72 11.58 4.08 -1.40
N CYS A 73 11.32 5.26 -1.95
CA CYS A 73 11.85 5.64 -3.25
C CYS A 73 13.39 5.66 -3.28
N GLU A 74 14.04 6.14 -2.22
CA GLU A 74 15.51 6.12 -2.10
C GLU A 74 16.05 4.68 -2.08
N ASP A 75 15.44 3.81 -1.28
CA ASP A 75 15.86 2.40 -1.20
C ASP A 75 15.65 1.65 -2.52
N VAL A 76 14.57 1.94 -3.26
CA VAL A 76 14.35 1.39 -4.60
C VAL A 76 15.40 1.90 -5.60
N ARG A 77 15.74 3.20 -5.58
CA ARG A 77 16.81 3.75 -6.43
C ARG A 77 18.15 3.09 -6.12
N LEU A 78 18.45 2.87 -4.85
CA LEU A 78 19.67 2.16 -4.43
C LEU A 78 19.68 0.71 -4.91
N ALA A 79 18.55 0.01 -4.85
CA ALA A 79 18.42 -1.34 -5.39
C ALA A 79 18.65 -1.38 -6.91
N ILE A 80 18.08 -0.43 -7.66
CA ILE A 80 18.31 -0.26 -9.11
C ILE A 80 19.81 -0.13 -9.40
N SER A 81 20.51 0.79 -8.73
CA SER A 81 21.96 0.97 -8.90
C SER A 81 22.77 -0.30 -8.60
N ARG A 82 22.32 -1.11 -7.62
CA ARG A 82 22.97 -2.38 -7.27
C ARG A 82 22.72 -3.46 -8.32
N LEU A 83 21.51 -3.54 -8.87
CA LEU A 83 21.18 -4.44 -9.98
C LEU A 83 21.98 -4.08 -11.24
N ASP A 84 22.09 -2.79 -11.56
CA ASP A 84 22.93 -2.31 -12.68
C ASP A 84 24.41 -2.69 -12.48
N ALA A 85 24.88 -2.81 -11.23
CA ALA A 85 26.22 -3.29 -10.87
C ALA A 85 26.34 -4.82 -10.73
N GLY A 86 25.27 -5.58 -10.99
CA GLY A 86 25.24 -7.05 -10.85
C GLY A 86 25.20 -7.56 -9.40
N LEU A 87 24.97 -6.66 -8.42
CA LEU A 87 24.96 -6.98 -6.99
C LEU A 87 23.56 -7.40 -6.51
N VAL A 88 23.09 -8.57 -6.96
CA VAL A 88 21.72 -9.06 -6.72
C VAL A 88 21.38 -9.15 -5.23
N THR A 89 22.23 -9.76 -4.40
CA THR A 89 21.97 -9.90 -2.96
C THR A 89 21.80 -8.55 -2.27
N SER A 90 22.68 -7.59 -2.56
CA SER A 90 22.58 -6.25 -2.01
C SER A 90 21.35 -5.49 -2.51
N ALA A 91 20.93 -5.72 -3.76
CA ALA A 91 19.69 -5.18 -4.29
C ALA A 91 18.47 -5.72 -3.53
N CYS A 92 18.40 -7.03 -3.29
CA CYS A 92 17.34 -7.65 -2.50
C CYS A 92 17.27 -7.08 -1.07
N SER A 93 18.41 -6.82 -0.42
CA SER A 93 18.43 -6.15 0.88
C SER A 93 17.80 -4.76 0.82
N SER A 94 18.17 -3.95 -0.19
CA SER A 94 17.55 -2.62 -0.39
C SER A 94 16.06 -2.69 -0.67
N LEU A 95 15.60 -3.62 -1.53
CA LEU A 95 14.19 -3.81 -1.81
C LEU A 95 13.40 -4.25 -0.56
N THR A 96 14.02 -5.04 0.31
CA THR A 96 13.42 -5.44 1.59
C THR A 96 13.24 -4.24 2.52
N GLU A 97 14.22 -3.33 2.59
CA GLU A 97 14.10 -2.07 3.35
C GLU A 97 13.02 -1.16 2.77
N ALA A 98 12.92 -1.05 1.44
CA ALA A 98 11.84 -0.31 0.78
C ALA A 98 10.45 -0.88 1.14
N LEU A 99 10.31 -2.20 1.12
CA LEU A 99 9.07 -2.89 1.53
C LEU A 99 8.71 -2.63 2.98
N ARG A 100 9.70 -2.59 3.88
CA ARG A 100 9.50 -2.24 5.29
C ARG A 100 8.99 -0.80 5.44
N ALA A 101 9.56 0.14 4.69
CA ALA A 101 9.14 1.55 4.69
C ALA A 101 7.73 1.75 4.09
N LEU A 102 7.33 0.91 3.13
CA LEU A 102 6.01 0.95 2.47
C LEU A 102 4.93 0.19 3.22
N SER A 103 5.31 -0.67 4.15
CA SER A 103 4.35 -1.38 4.98
C SER A 103 3.83 -0.41 6.03
N PRO A 104 2.50 -0.25 6.17
CA PRO A 104 1.97 0.56 7.26
C PRO A 104 2.53 0.00 8.57
N HIS A 105 2.99 0.89 9.46
CA HIS A 105 3.11 0.49 10.86
C HIS A 105 1.74 -0.06 11.23
N GLN A 106 1.67 -1.34 11.61
CA GLN A 106 0.48 -1.88 12.24
C GLN A 106 0.31 -1.11 13.55
N GLU A 107 -0.30 0.07 13.51
CA GLU A 107 -1.05 0.54 14.66
C GLU A 107 -2.12 -0.53 14.85
N ALA A 108 -1.85 -1.40 15.82
CA ALA A 108 -2.84 -2.33 16.33
C ALA A 108 -4.04 -1.48 16.69
N THR A 109 -5.07 -1.44 15.83
CA THR A 109 -6.40 -1.08 16.28
C THR A 109 -6.71 -2.06 17.40
N PRO A 110 -6.77 -1.62 18.68
CA PRO A 110 -7.29 -2.50 19.70
C PRO A 110 -8.70 -2.83 19.25
N VAL A 111 -8.98 -4.10 18.97
CA VAL A 111 -10.35 -4.59 18.81
C VAL A 111 -10.98 -4.57 20.20
N LEU A 112 -11.18 -3.36 20.73
CA LEU A 112 -11.95 -3.14 21.93
C LEU A 112 -13.41 -2.98 21.50
N ALA A 113 -14.24 -3.75 22.19
CA ALA A 113 -15.69 -3.72 22.17
C ALA A 113 -16.37 -4.46 21.00
N ARG A 114 -16.54 -5.77 21.21
CA ARG A 114 -17.91 -6.27 21.33
C ARG A 114 -18.01 -7.32 22.44
N MET A 115 -18.12 -6.81 23.67
CA MET A 115 -18.92 -7.49 24.69
C MET A 115 -20.38 -7.38 24.26
N LEU A 116 -21.01 -8.52 24.03
CA LEU A 116 -22.29 -8.99 24.57
C LEU A 116 -22.62 -10.31 23.86
#